data_AF-A0A444MCA5-F1
#
_entry.id   AF-A0A444MCA5-F1
#
_cell.length_a   1.000
_cell.length_b   1.000
_cell.length_c   1.000
_cell.angle_alpha   90.00
_cell.angle_beta   90.00
_cell.angle_gamma   90.00
#
_symmetry.space_group_name_H-M   'P 1'
#
loop_
_entity.id
_entity.type
_entity.pdbx_description
1 polymer ?
#
loop_
_entity_poly.entity_id
_entity_poly.type
_entity_poly.pdbx_seq_one_letter_code
_entity_poly.pdbx_strand_id
1 'polypeptide(L)'
;MQAQAPVPAPQPVSSLIDDASFRHLTHTLRGVHSARLRFYGTDSAYEDEIIALLLALEISVESEHITRIAPPPRQRFSFQFQGRHATLTVAPGLPLRG
;
A
#
# COMPACT_ATOMS: atom_id res chain seq x y z
N MET A 1 36.89 25.32 -19.48
CA MET A 1 36.31 24.86 -18.20
C MET A 1 34.83 24.63 -18.44
N GLN A 2 34.35 23.39 -18.45
CA GLN A 2 32.93 23.08 -18.68
C GLN A 2 32.19 23.11 -17.34
N ALA A 3 31.13 23.93 -17.25
CA ALA A 3 30.25 23.99 -16.10
C ALA A 3 29.42 22.70 -16.04
N GLN A 4 29.50 21.96 -14.92
CA GLN A 4 28.61 20.84 -14.64
C GLN A 4 27.18 21.38 -14.54
N ALA A 5 26.27 20.80 -15.33
CA ALA A 5 24.85 21.04 -15.17
C ALA A 5 24.43 20.56 -13.76
N PRO A 6 23.61 21.32 -13.01
CA PRO A 6 23.18 20.91 -11.68
C PRO A 6 22.41 19.59 -11.79
N VAL A 7 22.86 18.59 -11.03
CA VAL A 7 22.12 17.33 -10.84
C VAL A 7 20.73 17.69 -10.33
N PRO A 8 19.64 17.21 -10.95
CA PRO A 8 18.29 17.50 -10.45
C PRO A 8 18.19 16.96 -9.02
N ALA A 9 17.83 17.83 -8.09
CA ALA A 9 17.54 17.42 -6.71
C ALA A 9 16.41 16.38 -6.73
N PRO A 10 16.49 15.31 -5.92
CA PRO A 10 15.39 14.36 -5.82
C PRO A 10 14.13 15.12 -5.42
N GLN A 11 13.17 15.18 -6.33
CA GLN A 11 11.89 15.82 -6.07
C GLN A 11 11.22 15.03 -4.94
N PRO A 12 10.68 15.68 -3.90
CA PRO A 12 9.88 14.98 -2.91
C PRO A 12 8.66 14.41 -3.64
N VAL A 13 8.67 13.11 -3.89
CA VAL A 13 7.46 12.39 -4.31
C VAL A 13 6.49 12.52 -3.14
N SER A 14 5.45 13.32 -3.33
CA SER A 14 4.43 13.50 -2.31
C SER A 14 3.67 12.18 -2.20
N SER A 15 4.02 11.38 -1.19
CA SER A 15 3.42 10.07 -0.97
C SER A 15 1.92 10.23 -0.69
N LEU A 16 1.06 9.51 -1.41
CA LEU A 16 -0.39 9.46 -1.14
C LEU A 16 -0.69 8.64 0.13
N ILE A 17 0.20 7.72 0.46
CA ILE A 17 0.24 6.98 1.72
C ILE A 17 0.85 7.88 2.78
N ASP A 18 0.05 8.24 3.79
CA ASP A 18 0.52 8.97 4.95
C ASP A 18 1.42 8.12 5.85
N ASP A 19 2.23 8.79 6.67
CA ASP A 19 3.24 8.18 7.54
C ASP A 19 2.63 7.20 8.58
N ALA A 20 1.39 7.42 9.03
CA ALA A 20 0.71 6.46 9.92
C ALA A 20 0.28 5.19 9.16
N SER A 21 -0.23 5.34 7.93
CA SER A 21 -0.53 4.21 7.04
C SER A 21 0.72 3.41 6.70
N PHE A 22 1.83 4.09 6.38
CA PHE A 22 3.12 3.46 6.11
C PHE A 22 3.62 2.62 7.30
N ARG A 23 3.66 3.21 8.49
CA ARG A 23 4.05 2.48 9.72
C ARG A 23 3.14 1.29 10.01
N HIS A 24 1.83 1.47 9.81
CA HIS A 24 0.87 0.41 10.05
C HIS A 24 1.09 -0.79 9.11
N LEU A 25 1.29 -0.53 7.81
CA LEU A 25 1.51 -1.58 6.80
C LEU A 25 2.85 -2.30 7.02
N THR A 26 3.94 -1.56 7.20
CA THR A 26 5.28 -2.13 7.42
C THR A 26 5.35 -2.99 8.68
N HIS A 27 4.69 -2.57 9.76
CA HIS A 27 4.62 -3.35 10.99
C HIS A 27 3.73 -4.60 10.84
N THR A 28 2.54 -4.44 10.25
CA THR A 28 1.52 -5.50 10.18
C THR A 28 1.91 -6.61 9.19
N LEU A 29 2.61 -6.27 8.11
CA LEU A 29 3.01 -7.22 7.08
C LEU A 29 4.40 -7.84 7.34
N ARG A 30 4.99 -7.62 8.51
CA ARG A 30 6.30 -8.19 8.84
C ARG A 30 6.27 -9.71 8.79
N GLY A 31 7.14 -10.29 7.94
CA GLY A 31 7.24 -11.75 7.74
C GLY A 31 6.23 -12.34 6.75
N VAL A 32 5.40 -11.50 6.12
CA VAL A 32 4.59 -11.88 4.95
C VAL A 32 5.49 -11.97 3.73
N HIS A 33 5.31 -13.03 2.92
CA HIS A 33 6.05 -13.23 1.67
C HIS A 33 5.20 -12.93 0.43
N SER A 34 3.88 -13.05 0.55
CA SER A 34 2.97 -12.68 -0.54
C SER A 34 1.67 -12.12 -0.02
N ALA A 35 1.11 -11.19 -0.78
CA ALA A 35 -0.12 -10.50 -0.45
C ALA A 35 -1.06 -10.47 -1.66
N ARG A 36 -2.33 -10.80 -1.42
CA ARG A 36 -3.42 -10.47 -2.34
C ARG A 36 -4.06 -9.15 -1.91
N LEU A 37 -3.93 -8.12 -2.74
CA LEU A 37 -4.52 -6.81 -2.56
C LEU A 37 -5.92 -6.77 -3.16
N ARG A 38 -6.87 -6.30 -2.38
CA ARG A 38 -8.27 -6.12 -2.78
C ARG A 38 -8.63 -4.65 -2.62
N PHE A 39 -8.74 -3.95 -3.73
CA PHE A 39 -8.91 -2.51 -3.78
C PHE A 39 -10.41 -2.16 -3.84
N TYR A 40 -10.88 -1.39 -2.84
CA TYR A 40 -12.28 -0.98 -2.72
C TYR A 40 -12.39 0.55 -2.66
N GLY A 41 -12.91 1.14 -3.75
CA GLY A 41 -13.13 2.59 -3.83
C GLY A 41 -11.84 3.41 -3.83
N THR A 42 -10.76 2.87 -4.38
CA THR A 42 -9.45 3.49 -4.56
C THR A 42 -9.31 4.08 -5.97
N ASP A 43 -8.44 5.08 -6.11
CA ASP A 43 -7.92 5.52 -7.39
C ASP A 43 -6.64 4.76 -7.76
N SER A 44 -6.31 4.70 -9.06
CA SER A 44 -5.16 3.93 -9.55
C SER A 44 -3.82 4.42 -9.00
N ALA A 45 -3.67 5.72 -8.70
CA ALA A 45 -2.40 6.23 -8.18
C ALA A 45 -2.14 5.76 -6.75
N TYR A 46 -3.18 5.74 -5.90
CA TYR A 46 -3.07 5.19 -4.55
C TYR A 46 -2.78 3.69 -4.56
N GLU A 47 -3.34 2.96 -5.51
CA GLU A 47 -3.10 1.51 -5.66
C GLU A 47 -1.67 1.20 -6.06
N ASP A 48 -1.17 1.91 -7.07
CA ASP A 48 0.21 1.79 -7.54
C ASP A 48 1.20 2.04 -6.40
N GLU A 49 0.89 3.00 -5.52
CA GLU A 49 1.74 3.31 -4.37
C GLU A 49 1.70 2.24 -3.28
N ILE A 50 0.53 1.64 -3.01
CA ILE A 50 0.41 0.50 -2.10
C ILE A 50 1.17 -0.71 -2.67
N ILE A 51 1.03 -0.97 -3.96
CA ILE A 51 1.76 -2.06 -4.64
C ILE A 51 3.26 -1.81 -4.55
N ALA A 52 3.72 -0.60 -4.89
CA ALA A 52 5.14 -0.22 -4.81
C ALA A 52 5.71 -0.38 -3.39
N LEU A 53 4.94 0.03 -2.37
CA LEU A 53 5.31 -0.18 -0.97
C LEU A 53 5.49 -1.66 -0.64
N LEU A 54 4.53 -2.52 -1.00
CA LEU A 54 4.62 -3.95 -0.69
C LEU A 54 5.77 -4.63 -1.45
N LEU A 55 6.01 -4.25 -2.72
CA LEU A 55 7.15 -4.73 -3.49
C LEU A 55 8.48 -4.29 -2.86
N ALA A 56 8.58 -3.07 -2.35
CA ALA A 56 9.75 -2.58 -1.62
C ALA A 56 9.99 -3.33 -0.30
N LEU A 57 8.96 -3.95 0.27
CA LEU A 57 9.04 -4.86 1.42
C LEU A 57 9.36 -6.31 1.01
N GLU A 58 9.71 -6.55 -0.25
CA GLU A 58 9.98 -7.87 -0.83
C GLU A 58 8.78 -8.83 -0.75
N ILE A 59 7.56 -8.28 -0.72
CA ILE A 59 6.30 -9.04 -0.72
C ILE A 59 5.84 -9.22 -2.16
N SER A 60 5.60 -10.46 -2.58
CA SER A 60 4.97 -10.74 -3.87
C SER A 60 3.51 -10.30 -3.87
N VAL A 61 3.08 -9.53 -4.87
CA VAL A 61 1.75 -8.92 -4.89
C VAL A 61 0.90 -9.47 -6.04
N GLU A 62 -0.32 -9.90 -5.72
CA GLU A 62 -1.44 -10.02 -6.66
C GLU A 62 -2.46 -8.93 -6.31
N SER A 63 -3.03 -8.23 -7.28
CA SER A 63 -4.05 -7.21 -7.03
C SER A 63 -5.34 -7.47 -7.81
N GLU A 64 -6.46 -7.13 -7.17
CA GLU A 64 -7.78 -7.11 -7.81
C GLU A 64 -8.57 -5.87 -7.36
N HIS A 65 -9.38 -5.36 -8.28
CA HIS A 65 -10.40 -4.34 -7.99
C HIS A 65 -11.71 -5.01 -7.62
N ILE A 66 -12.25 -4.62 -6.48
CA ILE A 66 -13.54 -5.11 -6.02
C ILE A 66 -14.55 -3.97 -5.96
N THR A 67 -15.70 -4.17 -6.61
CA THR A 67 -16.81 -3.21 -6.61
C THR A 67 -17.77 -3.42 -5.45
N ARG A 68 -17.75 -4.60 -4.83
CA ARG A 68 -18.64 -4.99 -3.73
C ARG A 68 -17.90 -5.84 -2.71
N ILE A 69 -18.17 -5.60 -1.44
CA ILE A 69 -17.67 -6.41 -0.32
C ILE A 69 -18.74 -6.47 0.77
N ALA A 70 -18.94 -7.67 1.34
CA ALA A 70 -19.89 -7.93 2.41
C ALA A 70 -19.21 -8.77 3.51
N PRO A 71 -19.14 -8.29 4.76
CA PRO A 71 -19.56 -6.96 5.21
C PRO A 71 -18.68 -5.83 4.61
N PRO A 72 -19.18 -4.59 4.54
CA PRO A 72 -18.37 -3.43 4.16
C PRO A 72 -17.11 -3.31 5.04
N PRO A 73 -16.00 -2.79 4.50
CA PRO A 73 -14.82 -2.59 5.30
C PRO A 73 -15.13 -1.52 6.35
N ARG A 74 -14.60 -1.71 7.57
CA ARG A 74 -14.77 -0.74 8.67
C ARG A 74 -13.53 0.13 8.89
N GLN A 75 -12.44 -0.25 8.25
CA GLN A 75 -11.11 0.30 8.45
C GLN A 75 -10.39 0.38 7.11
N ARG A 76 -9.42 1.29 7.04
CA ARG A 76 -8.63 1.52 5.83
C ARG A 76 -7.94 0.26 5.31
N PHE A 77 -7.43 -0.53 6.23
CA PHE A 77 -6.71 -1.76 5.94
C PHE A 77 -7.33 -2.90 6.74
N SER A 78 -7.79 -3.93 6.04
CA SER A 78 -8.28 -5.16 6.67
C SER A 78 -7.38 -6.32 6.24
N PHE A 79 -6.81 -7.02 7.21
CA PHE A 79 -5.85 -8.09 6.98
C PHE A 79 -6.45 -9.44 7.34
N GLN A 80 -6.20 -10.43 6.48
CA GLN A 80 -6.45 -11.84 6.77
C GLN A 80 -5.17 -12.61 6.49
N PHE A 81 -4.61 -13.24 7.52
CA PHE A 81 -3.35 -13.96 7.43
C PHE A 81 -3.59 -15.46 7.27
N GLN A 82 -2.81 -16.09 6.40
CA GLN A 82 -2.74 -17.53 6.20
C GLN A 82 -1.26 -17.94 6.12
N GLY A 83 -0.66 -18.23 7.27
CA GLY A 83 0.78 -18.46 7.36
C GLY A 83 1.57 -17.21 6.96
N ARG A 84 2.40 -17.31 5.91
CA ARG A 84 3.18 -16.19 5.34
C ARG A 84 2.47 -15.47 4.19
N HIS A 85 1.19 -15.75 3.99
CA HIS A 85 0.36 -15.12 2.98
C HIS A 85 -0.65 -14.19 3.65
N ALA A 86 -0.90 -13.03 3.06
CA ALA A 86 -1.91 -12.09 3.54
C ALA A 86 -2.92 -11.76 2.44
N THR A 87 -4.19 -11.62 2.79
CA THR A 87 -5.15 -10.87 1.98
C THR A 87 -5.36 -9.51 2.64
N LEU A 88 -5.07 -8.44 1.90
CA LEU A 88 -5.21 -7.06 2.36
C LEU A 88 -6.30 -6.38 1.55
N THR A 89 -7.39 -6.00 2.22
CA THR A 89 -8.40 -5.12 1.65
C THR A 89 -8.07 -3.67 1.97
N VAL A 90 -8.05 -2.82 0.93
CA VAL A 90 -7.66 -1.41 1.00
C VAL A 90 -8.89 -0.54 0.69
N ALA A 91 -9.23 0.36 1.62
CA ALA A 91 -10.38 1.25 1.55
C ALA A 91 -10.01 2.66 2.09
N PRO A 92 -9.40 3.54 1.28
CA PRO A 92 -8.71 4.76 1.71
C PRO A 92 -9.62 5.76 2.45
N GLY A 93 -10.92 5.79 2.12
CA GLY A 93 -11.92 6.67 2.76
C GLY A 93 -12.29 6.29 4.20
N LEU A 94 -11.70 5.24 4.76
CA LEU A 94 -11.96 4.78 6.13
C LEU A 94 -10.81 5.13 7.08
N PRO A 95 -11.07 5.18 8.40
CA PRO A 95 -10.03 5.44 9.38
C PRO A 95 -9.03 4.29 9.46
N LEU A 96 -7.80 4.61 9.85
CA LEU A 96 -6.83 3.62 10.32
C LEU A 96 -7.34 3.01 11.62
N ARG A 97 -7.09 1.70 11.81
CA ARG A 97 -7.31 1.08 13.11
C ARG A 97 -6.25 1.61 14.07
N GLY A 98 -6.70 2.24 15.17
CA GLY A 98 -5.85 2.60 16.30
C GLY A 98 -5.34 1.37 17.05
#